data_AF-A0A967KAR2-F1
#
_entry.id   AF-A0A967KAR2-F1
#
_cell.length_a   1.000
_cell.length_b   1.000
_cell.length_c   1.000
_cell.angle_alpha   90.00
_cell.angle_beta   90.00
_cell.angle_gamma   90.00
#
_symmetry.space_group_name_H-M   'P 1'
#
loop_
_entity.id
_entity.type
_entity.pdbx_description
1 polymer ?
#
loop_
_entity_poly.entity_id
_entity_poly.type
_entity_poly.pdbx_seq_one_letter_code
_entity_poly.pdbx_strand_id
1 'polypeptide(L)'
;MKKTTVISAVMIIALVGNSTQAGVSLVMNGSFEKDGIINDITAQSPRKWCDVNLPAGQFGGWVSIDWKSHGNYSLSLYTDFVEFTAGDIGTVSQQVYLTDVNQIIFDLRLGTLGGFTWDPSKRSAIVLIDGNVVWDSGDLVPNVSGEYLNQMVDVNEIYKDESPHTLSLAIRSNVSEIEWFYQFMAQWDFVKFDAHCGGFGYLPEDINHDCYVDILDLRVLSTQWLAQELNLEYDLFRDDEDIINFPDFAVFASYWRDNNCPHSNGCGGSDFNRNGMVDSADLKVFVEHWLGEVVLLLSDLTEDDTVNFKDYAGLTNRLHDNTDWINWQDENCFELELPAADVDYNGIVNLRDLAIIIGDLESEGPCMRSDVDGSGIVDYGDLSRVIDDWLLKSWVYGLE
;
A
#
# COMPACT_ATOMS: atom_id res chain seq x y z
N MET A 1 -6.41 -42.76 -4.62
CA MET A 1 -6.26 -41.64 -5.58
C MET A 1 -7.51 -40.79 -5.84
N LYS A 2 -8.75 -41.16 -5.44
CA LYS A 2 -9.95 -40.31 -5.66
C LYS A 2 -10.36 -39.39 -4.49
N LYS A 3 -9.77 -39.54 -3.31
CA LYS A 3 -10.09 -38.71 -2.12
C LYS A 3 -9.25 -37.43 -2.01
N THR A 4 -8.04 -37.43 -2.57
CA THR A 4 -7.12 -36.29 -2.52
C THR A 4 -7.57 -35.13 -3.41
N THR A 5 -8.26 -35.42 -4.52
CA THR A 5 -8.77 -34.40 -5.47
C THR A 5 -9.95 -33.59 -4.91
N VAL A 6 -10.71 -34.13 -3.95
CA VAL A 6 -11.88 -33.45 -3.37
C VAL A 6 -11.46 -32.46 -2.29
N ILE A 7 -10.39 -32.74 -1.54
CA ILE A 7 -9.89 -31.84 -0.48
C ILE A 7 -9.21 -30.61 -1.08
N SER A 8 -8.42 -30.78 -2.15
CA SER A 8 -7.80 -29.64 -2.86
C SER A 8 -8.83 -28.72 -3.51
N ALA A 9 -9.93 -29.25 -4.04
CA ALA A 9 -11.00 -28.43 -4.63
C ALA A 9 -11.81 -27.66 -3.57
N VAL A 10 -12.02 -28.24 -2.38
CA VAL A 10 -12.72 -27.56 -1.27
C VAL A 10 -11.85 -26.48 -0.63
N MET A 11 -10.53 -26.67 -0.51
CA MET A 11 -9.64 -25.61 -0.03
C MET A 11 -9.53 -24.45 -1.04
N ILE A 12 -9.48 -24.72 -2.35
CA ILE A 12 -9.51 -23.64 -3.36
C ILE A 12 -10.85 -22.89 -3.34
N ILE A 13 -11.97 -23.57 -3.13
CA ILE A 13 -13.29 -22.91 -3.03
C ILE A 13 -13.45 -22.14 -1.70
N ALA A 14 -12.79 -22.58 -0.62
CA ALA A 14 -12.76 -21.85 0.66
C ALA A 14 -11.81 -20.63 0.62
N LEU A 15 -10.66 -20.75 -0.05
CA LEU A 15 -9.70 -19.65 -0.28
C LEU A 15 -10.25 -18.56 -1.22
N VAL A 16 -11.12 -18.93 -2.18
CA VAL A 16 -11.79 -17.96 -3.07
C VAL A 16 -13.09 -17.43 -2.46
N GLY A 17 -13.55 -18.01 -1.34
CA GLY A 17 -14.85 -17.71 -0.74
C GLY A 17 -14.90 -16.47 0.14
N ASN A 18 -13.76 -15.98 0.65
CA ASN A 18 -13.71 -14.91 1.66
C ASN A 18 -12.69 -13.80 1.34
N SER A 19 -12.15 -13.72 0.12
CA SER A 19 -11.34 -12.55 -0.26
C SER A 19 -12.27 -11.35 -0.52
N THR A 20 -12.86 -10.79 0.53
CA THR A 20 -13.30 -9.40 0.50
C THR A 20 -12.04 -8.58 0.41
N GLN A 21 -11.65 -8.21 -0.81
CA GLN A 21 -10.54 -7.31 -1.05
C GLN A 21 -10.76 -6.08 -0.15
N ALA A 22 -9.83 -5.85 0.79
CA ALA A 22 -9.85 -4.66 1.62
C ALA A 22 -10.01 -3.45 0.69
N GLY A 23 -10.99 -2.61 1.00
CA GLY A 23 -11.29 -1.46 0.18
C GLY A 23 -10.09 -0.52 0.18
N VAL A 24 -9.48 -0.29 -0.98
CA VAL A 24 -8.33 0.60 -1.07
C VAL A 24 -8.78 2.03 -0.74
N SER A 25 -8.07 2.65 0.21
CA SER A 25 -8.25 4.05 0.62
C SER A 25 -7.78 5.01 -0.49
N LEU A 26 -8.53 5.08 -1.60
CA LEU A 26 -8.19 5.88 -2.79
C LEU A 26 -9.41 6.62 -3.36
N VAL A 27 -9.21 7.90 -3.69
CA VAL A 27 -10.16 8.68 -4.51
C VAL A 27 -10.04 8.25 -5.97
N MET A 28 -11.08 7.62 -6.50
CA MET A 28 -11.07 7.21 -7.90
C MET A 28 -11.39 8.40 -8.79
N ASN A 29 -10.52 8.66 -9.78
CA ASN A 29 -10.69 9.75 -10.76
C ASN A 29 -10.82 11.13 -10.10
N GLY A 30 -9.97 11.42 -9.10
CA GLY A 30 -9.99 12.68 -8.36
C GLY A 30 -9.57 13.93 -9.15
N SER A 31 -8.88 13.75 -10.28
CA SER A 31 -8.49 14.82 -11.22
C SER A 31 -9.39 14.89 -12.47
N PHE A 32 -10.40 14.02 -12.60
CA PHE A 32 -11.34 14.02 -13.74
C PHE A 32 -10.72 13.82 -15.14
N GLU A 33 -9.41 13.52 -15.24
CA GLU A 33 -8.71 13.34 -16.52
C GLU A 33 -9.28 12.21 -17.38
N LYS A 34 -9.90 11.21 -16.75
CA LYS A 34 -10.48 10.07 -17.47
C LYS A 34 -11.82 10.41 -18.12
N ASP A 35 -12.40 11.57 -17.84
CA ASP A 35 -13.73 11.96 -18.33
C ASP A 35 -13.68 12.66 -19.68
N GLY A 36 -12.64 13.45 -19.93
CA GLY A 36 -12.67 14.42 -21.01
C GLY A 36 -13.69 15.54 -20.73
N ILE A 37 -14.23 16.14 -21.79
CA ILE A 37 -15.27 17.18 -21.64
C ILE A 37 -16.63 16.53 -21.42
N ILE A 38 -17.30 16.93 -20.32
CA ILE A 38 -18.71 16.59 -20.05
C ILE A 38 -19.47 17.91 -19.92
N ASN A 39 -20.38 18.22 -20.86
CA ASN A 39 -21.10 19.49 -20.86
C ASN A 39 -22.21 19.59 -19.80
N ASP A 40 -22.74 18.46 -19.35
CA ASP A 40 -23.83 18.40 -18.36
C ASP A 40 -23.72 17.10 -17.56
N ILE A 41 -23.29 17.21 -16.31
CA ILE A 41 -23.08 16.05 -15.44
C ILE A 41 -24.40 15.38 -14.99
N THR A 42 -25.54 16.04 -15.15
CA THR A 42 -26.85 15.42 -14.92
C THR A 42 -27.27 14.49 -16.07
N ALA A 43 -26.75 14.75 -17.28
CA ALA A 43 -26.94 13.90 -18.44
C ALA A 43 -25.89 12.78 -18.55
N GLN A 44 -24.66 13.06 -18.11
CA GLN A 44 -23.56 12.10 -18.11
C GLN A 44 -22.69 12.32 -16.87
N SER A 45 -22.76 11.41 -15.88
CA SER A 45 -21.94 11.53 -14.68
C SER A 45 -20.44 11.38 -14.98
N PRO A 46 -19.55 12.08 -14.23
CA PRO A 46 -18.12 11.80 -14.28
C PRO A 46 -17.84 10.38 -13.81
N ARG A 47 -16.85 9.72 -14.42
CA ARG A 47 -16.48 8.33 -14.12
C ARG A 47 -16.15 8.21 -12.65
N LYS A 48 -16.76 7.22 -12.00
CA LYS A 48 -16.63 6.89 -10.56
C LYS A 48 -17.31 7.86 -9.60
N TRP A 49 -17.68 9.05 -10.06
CA TRP A 49 -18.54 10.00 -9.35
C TRP A 49 -20.00 9.84 -9.78
N CYS A 50 -20.55 8.65 -9.56
CA CYS A 50 -21.78 8.22 -10.19
C CYS A 50 -23.07 8.77 -9.54
N ASP A 51 -22.99 9.29 -8.32
CA ASP A 51 -24.16 9.82 -7.59
C ASP A 51 -24.19 11.34 -7.72
N VAL A 52 -24.88 11.81 -8.76
CA VAL A 52 -25.07 13.23 -9.07
C VAL A 52 -26.46 13.64 -8.61
N ASN A 53 -26.53 14.40 -7.52
CA ASN A 53 -27.77 14.93 -6.98
C ASN A 53 -27.79 16.46 -7.12
N LEU A 54 -28.29 16.91 -8.27
CA LEU A 54 -28.45 18.33 -8.59
C LEU A 54 -29.94 18.63 -8.78
N PRO A 55 -30.62 19.23 -7.79
CA PRO A 55 -32.01 19.63 -7.93
C PRO A 55 -32.26 20.40 -9.23
N ALA A 56 -33.12 19.85 -10.08
CA ALA A 56 -33.28 20.30 -11.45
C ALA A 56 -33.63 21.80 -11.53
N GLY A 57 -32.85 22.54 -12.29
CA GLY A 57 -33.01 23.99 -12.48
C GLY A 57 -32.54 24.84 -11.30
N GLN A 58 -32.00 24.26 -10.23
CA GLN A 58 -31.31 25.01 -9.17
C GLN A 58 -29.79 24.90 -9.29
N PHE A 59 -29.29 23.72 -9.62
CA PHE A 59 -27.86 23.47 -9.73
C PHE A 59 -27.54 22.78 -11.05
N GLY A 60 -26.31 22.97 -11.51
CA GLY A 60 -25.76 22.26 -12.65
C GLY A 60 -24.27 21.98 -12.45
N GLY A 61 -23.68 21.27 -13.41
CA GLY A 61 -22.24 21.08 -13.43
C GLY A 61 -21.73 20.51 -14.75
N TRP A 62 -20.43 20.62 -14.94
CA TRP A 62 -19.71 20.13 -16.13
C TRP A 62 -18.29 19.72 -15.76
N VAL A 63 -17.65 18.92 -16.61
CA VAL A 63 -16.19 18.69 -16.60
C VAL A 63 -15.60 19.39 -17.80
N SER A 64 -14.63 20.29 -17.60
CA SER A 64 -14.08 21.13 -18.67
C SER A 64 -12.60 21.45 -18.46
N ILE A 65 -12.02 22.14 -19.45
CA ILE A 65 -10.62 22.58 -19.46
C ILE A 65 -10.43 24.03 -18.96
N ASP A 66 -11.52 24.69 -18.53
CA ASP A 66 -11.57 26.12 -18.22
C ASP A 66 -10.69 26.51 -17.03
N TRP A 67 -10.56 25.59 -16.09
CA TRP A 67 -9.66 25.69 -14.95
C TRP A 67 -9.09 24.32 -14.64
N LYS A 68 -7.83 24.28 -14.20
CA LYS A 68 -7.15 23.11 -13.64
C LYS A 68 -5.92 23.58 -12.88
N SER A 69 -5.61 22.88 -11.81
CA SER A 69 -4.32 22.94 -11.12
C SER A 69 -3.43 21.77 -11.52
N HIS A 70 -4.04 20.61 -11.85
CA HIS A 70 -3.35 19.40 -12.28
C HIS A 70 -4.00 18.84 -13.55
N GLY A 71 -3.19 18.27 -14.45
CA GLY A 71 -3.73 17.71 -15.70
C GLY A 71 -4.38 18.76 -16.62
N ASN A 72 -5.54 18.42 -17.18
CA ASN A 72 -6.26 19.20 -18.18
C ASN A 72 -7.72 19.49 -17.84
N TYR A 73 -8.33 18.78 -16.89
CA TYR A 73 -9.77 18.81 -16.63
C TYR A 73 -10.08 19.10 -15.17
N SER A 74 -11.23 19.73 -14.90
CA SER A 74 -11.76 19.92 -13.54
C SER A 74 -13.29 19.79 -13.53
N LEU A 75 -13.83 19.44 -12.36
CA LEU A 75 -15.27 19.42 -12.11
C LEU A 75 -15.73 20.82 -11.71
N SER A 76 -16.76 21.34 -12.37
CA SER A 76 -17.40 22.60 -11.99
C SER A 76 -18.84 22.35 -11.55
N LEU A 77 -19.23 22.84 -10.37
CA LEU A 77 -20.63 22.91 -9.93
C LEU A 77 -21.05 24.37 -9.82
N TYR A 78 -22.28 24.67 -10.21
CA TYR A 78 -22.78 26.04 -10.25
C TYR A 78 -24.26 26.13 -9.87
N THR A 79 -24.69 27.34 -9.53
CA THR A 79 -26.09 27.68 -9.24
C THR A 79 -26.80 28.29 -10.45
N ASP A 80 -28.05 27.94 -10.70
CA ASP A 80 -28.87 28.58 -11.74
C ASP A 80 -29.59 29.85 -11.22
N PHE A 81 -30.25 30.59 -12.11
CA PHE A 81 -30.94 31.85 -11.82
C PHE A 81 -32.36 31.62 -11.28
N VAL A 82 -32.47 31.04 -10.09
CA VAL A 82 -33.76 30.66 -9.50
C VAL A 82 -33.87 31.06 -8.02
N GLU A 83 -35.03 30.77 -7.44
CA GLU A 83 -35.25 30.86 -6.00
C GLU A 83 -34.57 29.69 -5.29
N PHE A 84 -33.75 30.01 -4.31
CA PHE A 84 -33.13 29.06 -3.40
C PHE A 84 -33.76 29.17 -2.02
N THR A 85 -33.83 28.03 -1.32
CA THR A 85 -34.00 27.98 0.13
C THR A 85 -32.63 27.83 0.79
N ALA A 86 -32.44 28.45 1.96
CA ALA A 86 -31.25 28.23 2.76
C ALA A 86 -31.12 26.73 3.08
N GLY A 87 -29.96 26.16 2.74
CA GLY A 87 -29.67 24.74 2.87
C GLY A 87 -29.83 23.92 1.58
N ASP A 88 -30.39 24.48 0.51
CA ASP A 88 -30.42 23.82 -0.80
C ASP A 88 -28.98 23.46 -1.23
N ILE A 89 -28.79 22.23 -1.69
CA ILE A 89 -27.48 21.65 -1.96
C ILE A 89 -27.49 20.88 -3.29
N GLY A 90 -26.43 21.05 -4.08
CA GLY A 90 -26.13 20.20 -5.22
C GLY A 90 -24.84 19.41 -4.96
N THR A 91 -24.87 18.10 -5.12
CA THR A 91 -23.74 17.21 -4.81
C THR A 91 -23.33 16.32 -5.99
N VAL A 92 -22.05 15.96 -6.00
CA VAL A 92 -21.47 14.89 -6.82
C VAL A 92 -20.65 13.99 -5.91
N SER A 93 -20.94 12.69 -5.93
CA SER A 93 -20.47 11.78 -4.88
C SER A 93 -19.91 10.47 -5.45
N GLN A 94 -18.99 9.88 -4.68
CA GLN A 94 -18.45 8.54 -4.90
C GLN A 94 -18.35 7.75 -3.59
N GLN A 95 -18.31 6.42 -3.70
CA GLN A 95 -18.01 5.54 -2.57
C GLN A 95 -16.49 5.45 -2.38
N VAL A 96 -16.03 5.55 -1.13
CA VAL A 96 -14.62 5.51 -0.74
C VAL A 96 -14.44 4.68 0.53
N TYR A 97 -13.21 4.21 0.75
CA TYR A 97 -12.78 3.65 2.04
C TYR A 97 -11.85 4.65 2.70
N LEU A 98 -11.97 4.80 4.02
CA LEU A 98 -11.31 5.86 4.78
C LEU A 98 -10.49 5.33 5.96
N THR A 99 -10.38 4.01 6.11
CA THR A 99 -9.71 3.33 7.24
C THR A 99 -8.31 3.89 7.50
N ASP A 100 -7.54 4.13 6.44
CA ASP A 100 -6.14 4.58 6.53
C ASP A 100 -5.94 6.04 6.10
N VAL A 101 -7.02 6.78 5.86
CA VAL A 101 -6.95 8.15 5.36
C VAL A 101 -6.81 9.11 6.52
N ASN A 102 -5.71 9.88 6.53
CA ASN A 102 -5.54 10.95 7.51
C ASN A 102 -6.19 12.24 7.03
N GLN A 103 -5.94 12.62 5.78
CA GLN A 103 -6.48 13.86 5.22
C GLN A 103 -7.06 13.67 3.82
N ILE A 104 -8.04 14.48 3.49
CA ILE A 104 -8.51 14.69 2.12
C ILE A 104 -7.86 15.98 1.62
N ILE A 105 -7.15 15.89 0.50
CA ILE A 105 -6.47 17.03 -0.14
C ILE A 105 -7.17 17.33 -1.46
N PHE A 106 -7.43 18.61 -1.74
CA PHE A 106 -8.01 19.04 -3.01
C PHE A 106 -7.65 20.48 -3.35
N ASP A 107 -7.77 20.81 -4.64
CA ASP A 107 -7.71 22.18 -5.13
C ASP A 107 -9.12 22.68 -5.40
N LEU A 108 -9.35 23.96 -5.09
CA LEU A 108 -10.64 24.61 -5.25
C LEU A 108 -10.48 25.98 -5.89
N ARG A 109 -11.36 26.30 -6.85
CA ARG A 109 -11.56 27.67 -7.31
C ARG A 109 -12.98 28.14 -7.05
N LEU A 110 -13.10 29.32 -6.46
CA LEU A 110 -14.37 30.00 -6.19
C LEU A 110 -14.54 31.20 -7.11
N GLY A 111 -15.72 31.34 -7.69
CA GLY A 111 -16.01 32.45 -8.58
C GLY A 111 -17.47 32.61 -8.95
N THR A 112 -17.73 33.54 -9.85
CA THR A 112 -19.02 33.68 -10.53
C THR A 112 -18.79 33.71 -12.03
N LEU A 113 -19.76 33.26 -12.83
CA LEU A 113 -19.62 33.24 -14.29
C LEU A 113 -19.37 34.65 -14.88
N GLY A 114 -19.88 35.70 -14.22
CA GLY A 114 -19.69 37.10 -14.62
C GLY A 114 -18.38 37.75 -14.12
N GLY A 115 -17.53 37.02 -13.40
CA GLY A 115 -16.29 37.56 -12.82
C GLY A 115 -16.51 38.50 -11.63
N PHE A 116 -17.70 38.50 -11.04
CA PHE A 116 -17.99 39.19 -9.79
C PHE A 116 -17.39 38.45 -8.59
N THR A 117 -17.17 39.19 -7.50
CA THR A 117 -16.66 38.65 -6.24
C THR A 117 -17.63 37.63 -5.65
N TRP A 118 -17.09 36.49 -5.22
CA TRP A 118 -17.77 35.47 -4.43
C TRP A 118 -18.25 36.08 -3.11
N ASP A 119 -19.53 35.87 -2.81
CA ASP A 119 -20.16 36.29 -1.56
C ASP A 119 -20.41 35.06 -0.68
N PRO A 120 -19.58 34.84 0.36
CA PRO A 120 -19.70 33.66 1.21
C PRO A 120 -20.97 33.68 2.09
N SER A 121 -21.60 34.84 2.27
CA SER A 121 -22.89 34.90 2.95
C SER A 121 -24.00 34.29 2.12
N LYS A 122 -23.80 34.17 0.80
CA LYS A 122 -24.80 33.64 -0.14
C LYS A 122 -24.58 32.17 -0.47
N ARG A 123 -23.34 31.77 -0.77
CA ARG A 123 -23.02 30.40 -1.22
C ARG A 123 -21.75 29.88 -0.53
N SER A 124 -21.71 28.56 -0.33
CA SER A 124 -20.53 27.83 0.14
C SER A 124 -20.22 26.68 -0.82
N ALA A 125 -18.95 26.45 -1.13
CA ALA A 125 -18.45 25.13 -1.50
C ALA A 125 -18.20 24.32 -0.24
N ILE A 126 -18.56 23.03 -0.23
CA ILE A 126 -18.40 22.15 0.94
C ILE A 126 -17.96 20.74 0.49
N VAL A 127 -17.31 20.03 1.40
CA VAL A 127 -17.00 18.59 1.26
C VAL A 127 -17.78 17.84 2.34
N LEU A 128 -18.40 16.72 1.97
CA LEU A 128 -19.18 15.89 2.88
C LEU A 128 -18.69 14.45 2.93
N ILE A 129 -18.77 13.85 4.11
CA ILE A 129 -18.64 12.40 4.34
C ILE A 129 -19.95 11.91 4.96
N ASP A 130 -20.63 11.00 4.26
CA ASP A 130 -21.95 10.46 4.64
C ASP A 130 -23.00 11.55 4.91
N GLY A 131 -22.94 12.62 4.12
CA GLY A 131 -23.84 13.78 4.25
C GLY A 131 -23.49 14.76 5.38
N ASN A 132 -22.44 14.49 6.17
CA ASN A 132 -21.95 15.42 7.18
C ASN A 132 -20.92 16.36 6.58
N VAL A 133 -21.03 17.66 6.85
CA VAL A 133 -20.05 18.65 6.39
C VAL A 133 -18.75 18.47 7.15
N VAL A 134 -17.68 18.11 6.44
CA VAL A 134 -16.32 17.97 7.01
C VAL A 134 -15.41 19.15 6.65
N TRP A 135 -15.79 19.91 5.62
CA TRP A 135 -15.11 21.14 5.23
C TRP A 135 -16.08 22.13 4.59
N ASP A 136 -15.92 23.41 4.91
CA ASP A 136 -16.74 24.50 4.37
C ASP A 136 -15.86 25.67 3.92
N SER A 137 -16.04 26.12 2.69
CA SER A 137 -15.38 27.32 2.16
C SER A 137 -15.63 28.56 3.03
N GLY A 138 -16.70 28.57 3.83
CA GLY A 138 -16.99 29.52 4.90
C GLY A 138 -15.78 29.85 5.77
N ASP A 139 -14.91 28.88 6.02
CA ASP A 139 -13.75 28.98 6.90
C ASP A 139 -12.49 29.55 6.23
N LEU A 140 -12.53 29.79 4.91
CA LEU A 140 -11.41 30.36 4.16
C LEU A 140 -11.08 31.81 4.59
N VAL A 141 -9.79 32.17 4.56
CA VAL A 141 -9.34 33.53 4.87
C VAL A 141 -8.30 33.98 3.82
N PRO A 142 -8.63 34.92 2.91
CA PRO A 142 -9.95 35.54 2.72
C PRO A 142 -10.93 34.60 2.00
N ASN A 143 -12.20 34.60 2.39
CA ASN A 143 -13.26 33.86 1.69
C ASN A 143 -13.85 34.69 0.54
N VAL A 144 -13.11 34.77 -0.57
CA VAL A 144 -13.46 35.57 -1.75
C VAL A 144 -13.24 34.77 -3.04
N SER A 145 -13.48 35.39 -4.21
CA SER A 145 -13.10 34.74 -5.48
C SER A 145 -11.61 34.50 -5.54
N GLY A 146 -11.21 33.31 -5.95
CA GLY A 146 -9.80 32.94 -6.01
C GLY A 146 -9.58 31.44 -6.17
N GLU A 147 -8.31 31.09 -6.24
CA GLU A 147 -7.82 29.72 -6.24
C GLU A 147 -7.25 29.40 -4.86
N TYR A 148 -7.63 28.24 -4.35
CA TYR A 148 -7.29 27.71 -3.03
C TYR A 148 -6.69 26.34 -3.26
N LEU A 149 -5.37 26.30 -3.36
CA LEU A 149 -4.63 25.07 -3.62
C LEU A 149 -4.36 24.31 -2.33
N ASN A 150 -4.27 22.98 -2.42
CA ASN A 150 -3.94 22.06 -1.34
C ASN A 150 -4.76 22.30 -0.07
N GLN A 151 -6.08 22.45 -0.25
CA GLN A 151 -6.99 22.45 0.89
C GLN A 151 -6.99 21.07 1.53
N MET A 152 -6.84 21.04 2.85
CA MET A 152 -6.69 19.81 3.62
C MET A 152 -7.84 19.67 4.62
N VAL A 153 -8.35 18.46 4.75
CA VAL A 153 -9.42 18.12 5.69
C VAL A 153 -9.01 16.88 6.46
N ASP A 154 -8.86 17.01 7.77
CA ASP A 154 -8.60 15.85 8.63
C ASP A 154 -9.81 14.92 8.64
N VAL A 155 -9.59 13.64 8.37
CA VAL A 155 -10.62 12.61 8.45
C VAL A 155 -10.76 12.18 9.91
N ASN A 156 -11.94 12.43 10.47
CA ASN A 156 -12.25 12.08 11.85
C ASN A 156 -12.23 10.55 12.05
N GLU A 157 -11.75 10.09 13.20
CA GLU A 157 -11.71 8.68 13.60
C GLU A 157 -13.05 7.95 13.47
N ILE A 158 -14.19 8.66 13.54
CA ILE A 158 -15.51 8.06 13.32
C ILE A 158 -15.74 7.54 11.88
N TYR A 159 -14.91 7.94 10.93
CA TYR A 159 -14.95 7.50 9.54
C TYR A 159 -13.82 6.51 9.20
N LYS A 160 -12.94 6.19 10.16
CA LYS A 160 -11.82 5.26 9.94
C LYS A 160 -12.24 3.84 10.29
N ASP A 161 -13.22 3.33 9.55
CA ASP A 161 -13.69 1.95 9.68
C ASP A 161 -13.68 1.23 8.32
N GLU A 162 -13.96 -0.08 8.34
CA GLU A 162 -13.90 -0.94 7.14
C GLU A 162 -15.12 -0.76 6.21
N SER A 163 -16.11 0.03 6.61
CA SER A 163 -17.33 0.26 5.84
C SER A 163 -17.06 1.25 4.70
N PRO A 164 -17.73 1.10 3.56
CA PRO A 164 -17.69 2.12 2.52
C PRO A 164 -18.41 3.39 3.00
N HIS A 165 -17.77 4.53 2.77
CA HIS A 165 -18.30 5.87 3.05
C HIS A 165 -18.62 6.61 1.75
N THR A 166 -19.48 7.61 1.83
CA THR A 166 -19.86 8.46 0.70
C THR A 166 -19.13 9.80 0.77
N LEU A 167 -18.11 9.99 -0.07
CA LEU A 167 -17.44 11.28 -0.25
C LEU A 167 -18.20 12.12 -1.28
N SER A 168 -18.53 13.37 -0.92
CA SER A 168 -19.29 14.28 -1.78
C SER A 168 -18.62 15.63 -1.90
N LEU A 169 -18.56 16.15 -3.12
CA LEU A 169 -18.23 17.54 -3.43
C LEU A 169 -19.53 18.30 -3.69
N ALA A 170 -19.68 19.50 -3.13
CA ALA A 170 -20.96 20.18 -3.20
C ALA A 170 -20.89 21.70 -3.18
N ILE A 171 -21.95 22.31 -3.71
CA ILE A 171 -22.26 23.73 -3.56
C ILE A 171 -23.59 23.87 -2.81
N ARG A 172 -23.63 24.77 -1.82
CA ARG A 172 -24.77 24.99 -0.91
C ARG A 172 -25.25 26.44 -0.94
N SER A 173 -26.56 26.65 -0.92
CA SER A 173 -27.16 27.94 -0.65
C SER A 173 -27.21 28.24 0.84
N ASN A 174 -26.66 29.38 1.26
CA ASN A 174 -26.65 29.81 2.67
C ASN A 174 -27.86 30.70 3.01
N VAL A 175 -28.61 31.16 2.01
CA VAL A 175 -29.73 32.11 2.16
C VAL A 175 -30.94 31.67 1.35
N SER A 176 -32.13 32.09 1.82
CA SER A 176 -33.36 31.99 1.03
C SER A 176 -33.56 33.27 0.22
N GLU A 177 -33.28 33.22 -1.08
CA GLU A 177 -33.39 34.38 -1.96
C GLU A 177 -33.61 33.96 -3.41
N ILE A 178 -34.03 34.91 -4.26
CA ILE A 178 -33.99 34.74 -5.70
C ILE A 178 -32.72 35.39 -6.22
N GLU A 179 -31.88 34.62 -6.91
CA GLU A 179 -30.63 35.12 -7.47
C GLU A 179 -30.76 35.30 -8.99
N TRP A 180 -30.93 36.55 -9.43
CA TRP A 180 -31.14 36.88 -10.85
C TRP A 180 -29.87 37.30 -11.59
N PHE A 181 -28.78 37.58 -10.87
CA PHE A 181 -27.62 38.27 -11.43
C PHE A 181 -26.36 37.43 -11.38
N TYR A 182 -26.23 36.55 -10.40
CA TYR A 182 -24.99 35.83 -10.14
C TYR A 182 -25.18 34.33 -10.22
N GLN A 183 -24.43 33.70 -11.13
CA GLN A 183 -24.21 32.27 -11.11
C GLN A 183 -22.92 32.01 -10.35
N PHE A 184 -23.05 31.50 -9.13
CA PHE A 184 -21.93 31.09 -8.30
C PHE A 184 -21.38 29.77 -8.81
N MET A 185 -20.06 29.64 -8.81
CA MET A 185 -19.37 28.47 -9.33
C MET A 185 -18.25 28.08 -8.37
N ALA A 186 -18.21 26.80 -8.03
CA ALA A 186 -17.12 26.15 -7.35
C ALA A 186 -16.53 25.12 -8.30
N GLN A 187 -15.21 25.10 -8.43
CA GLN A 187 -14.50 24.19 -9.33
C GLN A 187 -13.49 23.39 -8.54
N TRP A 188 -13.54 22.06 -8.63
CA TRP A 188 -12.68 21.13 -7.92
C TRP A 188 -11.74 20.44 -8.88
N ASP A 189 -10.49 20.34 -8.45
CA ASP A 189 -9.46 19.56 -9.13
C ASP A 189 -8.59 18.86 -8.07
N PHE A 190 -7.84 17.85 -8.51
CA PHE A 190 -6.83 17.15 -7.71
C PHE A 190 -7.33 16.64 -6.33
N VAL A 191 -8.48 15.96 -6.31
CA VAL A 191 -8.98 15.36 -5.07
C VAL A 191 -8.23 14.06 -4.79
N LYS A 192 -7.46 14.01 -3.69
CA LYS A 192 -6.71 12.82 -3.27
C LYS A 192 -6.83 12.59 -1.76
N PHE A 193 -6.47 11.40 -1.34
CA PHE A 193 -6.27 11.08 0.06
C PHE A 193 -4.79 11.18 0.40
N ASP A 194 -4.50 11.81 1.52
CA ASP A 194 -3.26 11.60 2.27
C ASP A 194 -3.53 10.45 3.24
N ALA A 195 -3.49 9.24 2.69
CA ALA A 195 -3.32 8.05 3.52
C ALA A 195 -1.86 7.96 3.95
N HIS A 196 -1.58 7.23 5.04
CA HIS A 196 -0.19 6.89 5.36
C HIS A 196 0.54 6.39 4.09
N CYS A 197 1.82 6.73 3.98
CA CYS A 197 2.68 6.22 2.90
C CYS A 197 2.35 6.80 1.51
N GLY A 198 2.03 8.10 1.45
CA GLY A 198 1.84 8.82 0.19
C GLY A 198 0.51 8.51 -0.51
N GLY A 199 -0.52 8.10 0.23
CA GLY A 199 -1.86 7.86 -0.32
C GLY A 199 -2.18 6.40 -0.65
N PHE A 200 -1.29 5.45 -0.36
CA PHE A 200 -1.53 4.01 -0.60
C PHE A 200 -1.92 3.22 0.65
N GLY A 201 -1.81 3.81 1.84
CA GLY A 201 -1.93 3.08 3.10
C GLY A 201 -0.69 2.21 3.38
N TYR A 202 -0.68 1.51 4.51
CA TYR A 202 0.32 0.46 4.74
C TYR A 202 0.02 -0.72 3.84
N LEU A 203 1.02 -1.20 3.12
CA LEU A 203 0.91 -2.50 2.47
C LEU A 203 0.87 -3.59 3.57
N PRO A 204 0.14 -4.70 3.38
CA PRO A 204 0.19 -5.81 4.34
C PRO A 204 1.62 -6.24 4.67
N GLU A 205 2.52 -6.14 3.68
CA GLU A 205 3.93 -6.50 3.79
C GLU A 205 4.84 -5.43 4.43
N ASP A 206 4.34 -4.23 4.70
CA ASP A 206 5.02 -3.18 5.47
C ASP A 206 4.78 -3.47 6.96
N ILE A 207 5.43 -4.52 7.46
CA ILE A 207 5.20 -5.10 8.78
C ILE A 207 5.61 -4.12 9.89
N ASN A 208 6.59 -3.26 9.61
CA ASN A 208 7.10 -2.31 10.59
C ASN A 208 6.35 -0.95 10.57
N HIS A 209 5.44 -0.75 9.62
CA HIS A 209 4.64 0.45 9.37
C HIS A 209 5.49 1.73 9.15
N ASP A 210 6.58 1.62 8.38
CA ASP A 210 7.46 2.76 8.05
C ASP A 210 7.22 3.35 6.65
N CYS A 211 6.22 2.83 5.94
CA CYS A 211 5.80 3.20 4.59
C CYS A 211 6.58 2.60 3.43
N TYR A 212 7.49 1.69 3.73
CA TYR A 212 8.26 0.97 2.74
C TYR A 212 8.09 -0.54 2.99
N VAL A 213 8.19 -1.32 1.92
CA VAL A 213 8.36 -2.77 2.04
C VAL A 213 9.80 -3.03 1.67
N ASP A 214 10.66 -3.16 2.69
CA ASP A 214 12.10 -3.25 2.53
C ASP A 214 12.75 -4.30 3.44
N ILE A 215 14.07 -4.21 3.61
CA ILE A 215 14.83 -5.17 4.42
C ILE A 215 14.47 -5.10 5.91
N LEU A 216 13.94 -3.97 6.39
CA LEU A 216 13.47 -3.80 7.76
C LEU A 216 12.20 -4.61 8.00
N ASP A 217 11.29 -4.73 7.03
CA ASP A 217 10.13 -5.63 7.11
C ASP A 217 10.56 -7.07 7.09
N LEU A 218 11.51 -7.43 6.21
CA LEU A 218 12.10 -8.77 6.23
C LEU A 218 12.77 -9.06 7.57
N ARG A 219 13.38 -8.07 8.21
CA ARG A 219 13.96 -8.21 9.55
C ARG A 219 12.89 -8.46 10.60
N VAL A 220 11.76 -7.73 10.56
CA VAL A 220 10.66 -7.98 11.48
C VAL A 220 10.08 -9.37 11.25
N LEU A 221 9.75 -9.71 10.00
CA LEU A 221 9.26 -11.03 9.61
C LEU A 221 10.20 -12.15 10.07
N SER A 222 11.50 -12.04 9.80
CA SER A 222 12.47 -13.06 10.19
C SER A 222 12.66 -13.14 11.70
N THR A 223 12.57 -12.03 12.42
CA THR A 223 12.62 -12.04 13.89
C THR A 223 11.39 -12.75 14.47
N GLN A 224 10.22 -12.56 13.87
CA GLN A 224 8.97 -13.20 14.31
C GLN A 224 8.91 -14.67 13.89
N TRP A 225 9.33 -15.00 12.67
CA TRP A 225 9.39 -16.36 12.16
C TRP A 225 10.45 -17.20 12.87
N LEU A 226 11.60 -16.61 13.20
CA LEU A 226 12.65 -17.25 14.00
C LEU A 226 12.47 -17.01 15.49
N ALA A 227 11.33 -16.44 15.93
CA ALA A 227 11.07 -16.26 17.34
C ALA A 227 10.98 -17.64 17.99
N GLN A 228 11.82 -17.86 18.98
CA GLN A 228 12.02 -19.18 19.53
C GLN A 228 10.89 -19.54 20.49
N GLU A 229 10.24 -20.68 20.25
CA GLU A 229 9.34 -21.26 21.24
C GLU A 229 10.12 -21.96 22.34
N LEU A 230 9.65 -21.82 23.59
CA LEU A 230 10.17 -22.61 24.71
C LEU A 230 9.84 -24.08 24.48
N ASN A 231 10.86 -24.89 24.22
CA ASN A 231 10.65 -26.30 23.92
C ASN A 231 11.79 -27.19 24.41
N LEU A 232 11.78 -27.41 25.73
CA LEU A 232 12.70 -28.26 26.50
C LEU A 232 12.92 -29.67 25.92
N GLU A 233 12.00 -30.20 25.11
CA GLU A 233 12.15 -31.54 24.54
C GLU A 233 13.11 -31.56 23.33
N TYR A 234 13.22 -30.44 22.61
CA TYR A 234 14.02 -30.32 21.39
C TYR A 234 15.17 -29.31 21.51
N ASP A 235 15.33 -28.67 22.68
CA ASP A 235 16.57 -28.02 23.11
C ASP A 235 17.62 -29.10 23.42
N LEU A 236 18.39 -29.44 22.39
CA LEU A 236 19.43 -30.46 22.40
C LEU A 236 20.75 -29.95 22.99
N PHE A 237 21.03 -28.66 22.85
CA PHE A 237 22.24 -28.02 23.36
C PHE A 237 22.16 -27.76 24.86
N ARG A 238 20.94 -27.64 25.40
CA ARG A 238 20.63 -27.46 26.83
C ARG A 238 21.43 -26.32 27.43
N ASP A 239 21.38 -25.17 26.77
CA ASP A 239 21.85 -23.93 27.36
C ASP A 239 20.82 -23.40 28.38
N ASP A 240 21.05 -22.20 28.92
CA ASP A 240 20.15 -21.59 29.89
C ASP A 240 18.94 -20.91 29.21
N GLU A 241 18.74 -21.08 27.89
CA GLU A 241 17.74 -20.37 27.10
C GLU A 241 16.45 -21.20 26.88
N ASP A 242 16.48 -22.52 27.09
CA ASP A 242 15.33 -23.46 27.00
C ASP A 242 14.55 -23.38 25.66
N ILE A 243 15.25 -23.09 24.56
CA ILE A 243 14.72 -22.79 23.22
C ILE A 243 15.37 -23.67 22.17
N ILE A 244 14.75 -23.77 20.99
CA ILE A 244 15.36 -24.43 19.82
C ILE A 244 16.04 -23.37 18.93
N ASN A 245 17.35 -23.46 18.76
CA ASN A 245 18.18 -22.53 18.00
C ASN A 245 19.23 -23.26 17.15
N PHE A 246 20.15 -22.50 16.53
CA PHE A 246 21.22 -23.08 15.71
C PHE A 246 22.18 -24.01 16.47
N PRO A 247 22.60 -23.69 17.71
CA PRO A 247 23.27 -24.64 18.58
C PRO A 247 22.57 -26.01 18.70
N ASP A 248 21.25 -26.05 18.85
CA ASP A 248 20.49 -27.32 18.86
C ASP A 248 20.59 -28.06 17.54
N PHE A 249 20.44 -27.34 16.42
CA PHE A 249 20.61 -27.91 15.10
C PHE A 249 22.03 -28.46 14.89
N ALA A 250 23.05 -27.82 15.45
CA ALA A 250 24.42 -28.32 15.41
C ALA A 250 24.57 -29.63 16.20
N VAL A 251 23.90 -29.76 17.36
CA VAL A 251 23.85 -31.03 18.09
C VAL A 251 23.14 -32.09 17.26
N PHE A 252 21.96 -31.81 16.71
CA PHE A 252 21.23 -32.72 15.82
C PHE A 252 22.10 -33.20 14.65
N ALA A 253 22.74 -32.25 13.95
CA ALA A 253 23.59 -32.52 12.80
C ALA A 253 24.79 -33.41 13.14
N SER A 254 25.32 -33.33 14.36
CA SER A 254 26.43 -34.17 14.82
C SER A 254 26.07 -35.66 14.95
N TYR A 255 24.77 -35.96 15.12
CA TYR A 255 24.23 -37.32 15.17
C TYR A 255 23.53 -37.74 13.88
N TRP A 256 23.50 -36.89 12.85
CA TRP A 256 22.80 -37.17 11.60
C TRP A 256 23.27 -38.48 10.96
N ARG A 257 22.31 -39.37 10.68
CA ARG A 257 22.53 -40.73 10.14
C ARG A 257 23.30 -41.67 11.05
N ASP A 258 23.45 -41.37 12.34
CA ASP A 258 23.85 -42.39 13.30
C ASP A 258 22.75 -43.46 13.37
N ASN A 259 23.16 -44.73 13.31
CA ASN A 259 22.26 -45.88 13.20
C ASN A 259 22.40 -46.86 14.37
N ASN A 260 23.11 -46.44 15.42
CA ASN A 260 23.35 -47.24 16.60
C ASN A 260 23.08 -46.44 17.88
N CYS A 261 21.96 -45.71 17.89
CA CYS A 261 21.58 -44.89 19.03
C CYS A 261 21.19 -45.78 20.23
N PRO A 262 21.92 -45.69 21.36
CA PRO A 262 21.55 -46.45 22.54
C PRO A 262 20.24 -45.89 23.12
N HIS A 263 19.31 -46.78 23.48
CA HIS A 263 18.00 -46.41 24.04
C HIS A 263 18.07 -45.46 25.25
N SER A 264 19.21 -45.42 25.95
CA SER A 264 19.40 -44.58 27.14
C SER A 264 19.65 -43.10 26.85
N ASN A 265 20.17 -42.73 25.67
CA ASN A 265 20.45 -41.32 25.34
C ASN A 265 19.90 -40.86 23.99
N GLY A 266 19.36 -41.77 23.16
CA GLY A 266 18.77 -41.42 21.87
C GLY A 266 19.68 -40.57 20.98
N CYS A 267 20.98 -40.86 20.92
CA CYS A 267 21.95 -40.05 20.18
C CYS A 267 21.95 -38.57 20.61
N GLY A 268 22.16 -38.35 21.91
CA GLY A 268 22.15 -37.01 22.49
C GLY A 268 20.78 -36.33 22.50
N GLY A 269 19.69 -37.10 22.36
CA GLY A 269 18.32 -36.60 22.24
C GLY A 269 17.84 -36.46 20.80
N SER A 270 18.69 -36.70 19.79
CA SER A 270 18.37 -36.46 18.37
C SER A 270 17.50 -37.53 17.72
N ASP A 271 17.38 -38.73 18.31
CA ASP A 271 16.46 -39.81 17.87
C ASP A 271 15.09 -39.62 18.55
N PHE A 272 14.31 -38.67 18.04
CA PHE A 272 13.03 -38.24 18.63
C PHE A 272 11.97 -39.35 18.59
N ASN A 273 11.95 -40.16 17.53
CA ASN A 273 11.00 -41.26 17.40
C ASN A 273 11.46 -42.57 18.09
N ARG A 274 12.70 -42.59 18.61
CA ARG A 274 13.34 -43.69 19.35
C ARG A 274 13.43 -44.99 18.56
N ASN A 275 13.66 -44.91 17.25
CA ASN A 275 13.80 -46.10 16.40
C ASN A 275 15.24 -46.66 16.38
N GLY A 276 16.18 -46.01 17.06
CA GLY A 276 17.59 -46.39 17.13
C GLY A 276 18.47 -45.72 16.07
N MET A 277 17.92 -44.81 15.26
CA MET A 277 18.61 -44.10 14.19
C MET A 277 18.16 -42.63 14.17
N VAL A 278 19.06 -41.72 13.80
CA VAL A 278 18.71 -40.32 13.52
C VAL A 278 18.55 -40.15 12.01
N ASP A 279 17.30 -40.09 11.54
CA ASP A 279 16.99 -40.04 10.12
C ASP A 279 16.03 -38.90 9.74
N SER A 280 15.56 -38.90 8.50
CA SER A 280 14.65 -37.86 7.99
C SER A 280 13.35 -37.71 8.79
N ALA A 281 12.90 -38.74 9.50
CA ALA A 281 11.75 -38.65 10.38
C ALA A 281 12.07 -37.79 11.62
N ASP A 282 13.28 -37.89 12.17
CA ASP A 282 13.72 -37.06 13.29
C ASP A 282 13.99 -35.62 12.87
N LEU A 283 14.61 -35.42 11.70
CA LEU A 283 14.81 -34.08 11.14
C LEU A 283 13.45 -33.39 10.91
N LYS A 284 12.45 -34.14 10.45
CA LYS A 284 11.10 -33.60 10.26
C LYS A 284 10.54 -33.09 11.58
N VAL A 285 10.61 -33.88 12.66
CA VAL A 285 10.12 -33.48 13.99
C VAL A 285 10.89 -32.25 14.51
N PHE A 286 12.22 -32.26 14.38
CA PHE A 286 13.06 -31.12 14.79
C PHE A 286 12.65 -29.83 14.07
N VAL A 287 12.51 -29.88 12.75
CA VAL A 287 12.13 -28.72 11.93
C VAL A 287 10.70 -28.28 12.21
N GLU A 288 9.76 -29.20 12.46
CA GLU A 288 8.38 -28.86 12.84
C GLU A 288 8.30 -28.07 14.16
N HIS A 289 9.23 -28.30 15.09
CA HIS A 289 9.29 -27.54 16.35
C HIS A 289 10.21 -26.32 16.28
N TRP A 290 11.30 -26.38 15.52
CA TRP A 290 12.22 -25.26 15.34
C TRP A 290 11.63 -24.15 14.48
N LEU A 291 10.92 -24.53 13.41
CA LEU A 291 10.22 -23.63 12.49
C LEU A 291 8.70 -23.71 12.71
N GLY A 292 8.28 -24.11 13.91
CA GLY A 292 6.89 -24.29 14.30
C GLY A 292 6.12 -22.97 14.42
N GLU A 293 4.82 -23.08 14.67
CA GLU A 293 3.87 -21.96 14.62
C GLU A 293 4.15 -20.93 15.72
N VAL A 294 4.79 -19.81 15.37
CA VAL A 294 4.80 -18.62 16.23
C VAL A 294 3.53 -17.81 15.93
N VAL A 295 2.65 -17.68 16.93
CA VAL A 295 1.43 -16.86 16.81
C VAL A 295 1.79 -15.39 17.02
N LEU A 296 2.14 -14.69 15.94
CA LEU A 296 2.32 -13.23 15.93
C LEU A 296 1.52 -12.62 14.77
N LEU A 297 0.44 -11.90 15.11
CA LEU A 297 -0.56 -11.40 14.17
C LEU A 297 -0.06 -10.35 13.17
N LEU A 298 1.11 -9.74 13.39
CA LEU A 298 1.61 -8.67 12.50
C LEU A 298 2.41 -9.20 11.30
N SER A 299 3.02 -10.39 11.41
CA SER A 299 3.80 -10.99 10.33
C SER A 299 3.13 -12.19 9.68
N ASP A 300 1.90 -12.52 10.08
CA ASP A 300 1.04 -13.48 9.40
C ASP A 300 0.37 -12.80 8.20
N LEU A 301 1.14 -12.70 7.12
CA LEU A 301 0.73 -12.08 5.86
C LEU A 301 -0.32 -12.92 5.12
N THR A 302 -0.50 -14.19 5.51
CA THR A 302 -1.49 -15.09 4.89
C THR A 302 -2.81 -15.20 5.65
N GLU A 303 -2.93 -14.54 6.80
CA GLU A 303 -4.08 -14.62 7.71
C GLU A 303 -4.42 -16.08 8.09
N ASP A 304 -3.41 -16.94 8.21
CA ASP A 304 -3.58 -18.35 8.59
C ASP A 304 -3.27 -18.65 10.07
N ASP A 305 -3.17 -17.58 10.87
CA ASP A 305 -2.80 -17.50 12.29
C ASP A 305 -1.35 -17.95 12.58
N THR A 306 -0.50 -18.10 11.55
CA THR A 306 0.87 -18.61 11.71
C THR A 306 1.89 -17.83 10.88
N VAL A 307 3.07 -17.52 11.44
CA VAL A 307 4.18 -16.92 10.68
C VAL A 307 5.11 -18.02 10.16
N ASN A 308 5.08 -18.28 8.86
CA ASN A 308 5.77 -19.40 8.22
C ASN A 308 6.37 -19.04 6.84
N PHE A 309 6.82 -20.05 6.09
CA PHE A 309 7.45 -19.85 4.77
C PHE A 309 6.51 -19.21 3.73
N LYS A 310 5.18 -19.36 3.88
CA LYS A 310 4.22 -18.72 3.00
C LYS A 310 4.19 -17.21 3.19
N ASP A 311 4.31 -16.73 4.42
CA ASP A 311 4.39 -15.29 4.72
C ASP A 311 5.67 -14.71 4.12
N TYR A 312 6.79 -15.41 4.27
CA TYR A 312 8.03 -15.08 3.57
C TYR A 312 7.87 -15.07 2.04
N ALA A 313 7.17 -16.04 1.47
CA ALA A 313 6.88 -16.06 0.05
C ALA A 313 5.99 -14.87 -0.38
N GLY A 314 5.02 -14.46 0.45
CA GLY A 314 4.21 -13.26 0.26
C GLY A 314 5.07 -12.00 0.20
N LEU A 315 5.88 -11.78 1.25
CA LEU A 315 6.80 -10.65 1.34
C LEU A 315 7.79 -10.62 0.16
N THR A 316 8.39 -11.75 -0.20
CA THR A 316 9.38 -11.81 -1.29
C THR A 316 8.78 -11.62 -2.67
N ASN A 317 7.56 -12.13 -2.93
CA ASN A 317 6.85 -11.82 -4.17
C ASN A 317 6.60 -10.31 -4.27
N ARG A 318 6.24 -9.66 -3.16
CA ARG A 318 6.00 -8.21 -3.16
C ARG A 318 7.29 -7.39 -3.27
N LEU A 319 8.38 -7.80 -2.62
CA LEU A 319 9.71 -7.23 -2.83
C LEU A 319 10.16 -7.37 -4.29
N HIS A 320 9.81 -8.49 -4.93
CA HIS A 320 10.06 -8.70 -6.35
C HIS A 320 9.18 -7.80 -7.23
N ASP A 321 7.88 -7.68 -6.95
CA ASP A 321 6.97 -6.81 -7.70
C ASP A 321 7.28 -5.32 -7.51
N ASN A 322 7.75 -4.93 -6.31
CA ASN A 322 8.28 -3.59 -6.04
C ASN A 322 9.65 -3.35 -6.69
N THR A 323 10.27 -4.36 -7.30
CA THR A 323 11.49 -4.21 -8.10
C THR A 323 11.25 -4.40 -9.60
N ASP A 324 10.14 -5.04 -10.00
CA ASP A 324 9.62 -5.13 -11.37
C ASP A 324 8.69 -3.91 -11.67
N TRP A 325 9.25 -2.69 -11.65
CA TRP A 325 8.52 -1.47 -12.01
C TRP A 325 8.29 -1.35 -13.53
N ILE A 326 7.36 -2.15 -14.06
CA ILE A 326 6.89 -2.12 -15.47
C ILE A 326 6.22 -0.77 -15.86
N ASN A 327 6.00 0.16 -14.93
CA ASN A 327 5.39 1.48 -15.20
C ASN A 327 6.37 2.59 -15.65
N TRP A 328 7.64 2.28 -15.92
CA TRP A 328 8.62 3.26 -16.44
C TRP A 328 8.41 3.71 -17.90
N GLN A 329 7.31 3.32 -18.57
CA GLN A 329 6.99 3.81 -19.91
C GLN A 329 6.24 5.17 -19.94
N ASP A 330 6.07 5.84 -18.79
CA ASP A 330 5.58 7.23 -18.80
C ASP A 330 6.68 8.20 -19.27
N GLU A 331 6.32 9.07 -20.23
CA GLU A 331 7.21 9.82 -21.14
C GLU A 331 8.11 10.90 -20.49
N ASN A 332 8.28 10.95 -19.17
CA ASN A 332 8.98 12.05 -18.46
C ASN A 332 10.15 11.65 -17.55
N CYS A 333 10.62 10.40 -17.54
CA CYS A 333 11.82 10.02 -16.76
C CYS A 333 13.10 10.11 -17.62
N PHE A 334 14.07 10.91 -17.18
CA PHE A 334 15.38 11.04 -17.84
C PHE A 334 16.29 9.85 -17.55
N GLU A 335 17.11 9.44 -18.53
CA GLU A 335 18.22 8.49 -18.35
C GLU A 335 19.19 8.99 -17.27
N LEU A 336 19.12 8.39 -16.09
CA LEU A 336 20.17 8.46 -15.08
C LEU A 336 21.25 7.42 -15.44
N GLU A 337 22.53 7.72 -15.18
CA GLU A 337 23.59 6.71 -15.26
C GLU A 337 23.19 5.49 -14.41
N LEU A 338 23.24 4.29 -15.02
CA LEU A 338 22.94 3.04 -14.33
C LEU A 338 23.93 2.86 -13.17
N PRO A 339 23.48 2.49 -11.95
CA PRO A 339 24.38 2.22 -10.84
C PRO A 339 25.35 1.12 -11.21
N ALA A 340 26.55 1.18 -10.65
CA ALA A 340 27.52 0.09 -10.80
C ALA A 340 26.95 -1.26 -10.31
N ALA A 341 26.00 -1.22 -9.38
CA ALA A 341 25.31 -2.38 -8.81
C ALA A 341 24.22 -3.02 -9.68
N ASP A 342 23.81 -2.41 -10.80
CA ASP A 342 22.87 -3.00 -11.77
C ASP A 342 23.64 -3.94 -12.71
N VAL A 343 23.96 -5.13 -12.20
CA VAL A 343 24.87 -6.07 -12.86
C VAL A 343 24.21 -6.80 -14.04
N ASP A 344 22.88 -6.79 -14.13
CA ASP A 344 22.12 -7.33 -15.26
C ASP A 344 21.70 -6.28 -16.30
N TYR A 345 21.93 -4.99 -16.01
CA TYR A 345 21.68 -3.81 -16.86
C TYR A 345 20.20 -3.60 -17.21
N ASN A 346 19.29 -3.94 -16.31
CA ASN A 346 17.85 -3.75 -16.52
C ASN A 346 17.36 -2.34 -16.13
N GLY A 347 18.20 -1.50 -15.52
CA GLY A 347 17.81 -0.20 -15.00
C GLY A 347 17.72 -0.12 -13.47
N ILE A 348 17.69 -1.27 -12.81
CA ILE A 348 17.19 -1.44 -11.44
C ILE A 348 18.14 -2.38 -10.69
N VAL A 349 18.57 -1.97 -9.50
CA VAL A 349 19.33 -2.83 -8.58
C VAL A 349 18.33 -3.57 -7.70
N ASN A 350 18.21 -4.90 -7.85
CA ASN A 350 17.25 -5.71 -7.13
C ASN A 350 17.78 -7.11 -6.74
N LEU A 351 16.89 -7.98 -6.26
CA LEU A 351 17.23 -9.35 -5.85
C LEU A 351 17.88 -10.19 -6.97
N ARG A 352 17.64 -9.85 -8.24
CA ARG A 352 18.26 -10.51 -9.38
C ARG A 352 19.74 -10.15 -9.51
N ASP A 353 20.08 -8.88 -9.33
CA ASP A 353 21.46 -8.41 -9.25
C ASP A 353 22.21 -9.05 -8.09
N LEU A 354 21.55 -9.09 -6.92
CA LEU A 354 22.05 -9.77 -5.74
C LEU A 354 22.32 -11.26 -6.00
N ALA A 355 21.39 -11.95 -6.66
CA ALA A 355 21.53 -13.37 -7.00
C ALA A 355 22.69 -13.63 -7.98
N ILE A 356 22.92 -12.72 -8.94
CA ILE A 356 24.05 -12.79 -9.88
C ILE A 356 25.37 -12.65 -9.13
N ILE A 357 25.49 -11.67 -8.23
CA ILE A 357 26.71 -11.46 -7.43
C ILE A 357 26.97 -12.64 -6.49
N ILE A 358 25.94 -13.13 -5.79
CA ILE A 358 26.08 -14.31 -4.93
C ILE A 358 26.51 -15.55 -5.74
N GLY A 359 26.01 -15.69 -6.97
CA GLY A 359 26.39 -16.77 -7.89
C GLY A 359 27.86 -16.69 -8.35
N ASP A 360 28.45 -15.49 -8.32
CA ASP A 360 29.81 -15.20 -8.78
C ASP A 360 30.80 -14.97 -7.63
N LEU A 361 30.40 -15.12 -6.36
CA LEU A 361 31.28 -14.94 -5.20
C LEU A 361 32.59 -15.74 -5.34
N GLU A 362 33.71 -15.10 -4.98
CA GLU A 362 35.08 -15.63 -5.08
C GLU A 362 35.60 -15.85 -6.52
N SER A 363 34.87 -15.39 -7.54
CA SER A 363 35.40 -15.37 -8.90
C SER A 363 36.46 -14.27 -9.07
N GLU A 364 37.48 -14.53 -9.91
CA GLU A 364 38.59 -13.61 -10.20
C GLU A 364 38.64 -13.27 -11.70
N GLY A 365 38.85 -12.00 -12.05
CA GLY A 365 39.00 -11.60 -13.45
C GLY A 365 38.86 -10.11 -13.73
N PRO A 366 39.57 -9.55 -14.73
CA PRO A 366 39.64 -8.10 -14.98
C PRO A 366 38.34 -7.47 -15.55
N CYS A 367 37.28 -8.25 -15.77
CA CYS A 367 36.02 -7.83 -16.40
C CYS A 367 34.81 -8.65 -15.90
N MET A 368 34.70 -8.90 -14.60
CA MET A 368 33.51 -9.54 -14.05
C MET A 368 32.44 -8.48 -13.83
N ARG A 369 31.23 -8.74 -14.31
CA ARG A 369 30.11 -7.80 -14.12
C ARG A 369 29.75 -7.63 -12.65
N SER A 370 30.01 -8.67 -11.87
CA SER A 370 29.75 -8.77 -10.44
C SER A 370 30.84 -8.13 -9.57
N ASP A 371 31.94 -7.64 -10.17
CA ASP A 371 33.01 -6.84 -9.51
C ASP A 371 32.61 -5.35 -9.57
N VAL A 372 31.62 -5.01 -8.75
CA VAL A 372 30.96 -3.71 -8.65
C VAL A 372 31.90 -2.64 -8.10
N ASP A 373 32.87 -3.01 -7.25
CA ASP A 373 33.82 -2.08 -6.68
C ASP A 373 35.13 -1.90 -7.46
N GLY A 374 35.36 -2.77 -8.46
CA GLY A 374 36.50 -2.72 -9.38
C GLY A 374 37.80 -3.22 -8.76
N SER A 375 37.72 -4.03 -7.71
CA SER A 375 38.86 -4.65 -7.04
C SER A 375 39.50 -5.78 -7.86
N GLY A 376 38.77 -6.34 -8.83
CA GLY A 376 39.19 -7.47 -9.66
C GLY A 376 38.78 -8.84 -9.12
N ILE A 377 38.05 -8.89 -8.00
CA ILE A 377 37.57 -10.09 -7.31
C ILE A 377 36.14 -9.83 -6.87
N VAL A 378 35.21 -10.77 -7.12
CA VAL A 378 33.85 -10.67 -6.56
C VAL A 378 33.89 -11.08 -5.10
N ASP A 379 33.81 -10.12 -4.19
CA ASP A 379 33.90 -10.36 -2.76
C ASP A 379 32.81 -9.64 -1.93
N TYR A 380 33.01 -9.55 -0.62
CA TYR A 380 32.05 -8.92 0.28
C TYR A 380 31.92 -7.39 0.06
N GLY A 381 32.94 -6.75 -0.51
CA GLY A 381 32.93 -5.36 -0.92
C GLY A 381 31.89 -5.10 -2.01
N ASP A 382 31.82 -5.98 -3.02
CA ASP A 382 30.80 -5.90 -4.08
C ASP A 382 29.39 -6.11 -3.54
N LEU A 383 29.22 -7.13 -2.69
CA LEU A 383 27.95 -7.43 -2.04
C LEU A 383 27.46 -6.25 -1.20
N SER A 384 28.34 -5.65 -0.40
CA SER A 384 28.02 -4.47 0.41
C SER A 384 27.58 -3.31 -0.47
N ARG A 385 28.23 -3.11 -1.61
CA ARG A 385 27.94 -2.00 -2.52
C ARG A 385 26.59 -2.14 -3.23
N VAL A 386 26.20 -3.36 -3.56
CA VAL A 386 24.86 -3.65 -4.12
C VAL A 386 23.77 -3.52 -3.07
N ILE A 387 24.03 -3.94 -1.84
CA ILE A 387 23.12 -3.69 -0.72
C ILE A 387 22.99 -2.18 -0.48
N ASP A 388 24.10 -1.43 -0.48
CA ASP A 388 24.09 0.02 -0.30
C ASP A 388 23.35 0.73 -1.44
N ASP A 389 23.56 0.37 -2.70
CA ASP A 389 22.86 0.94 -3.85
C ASP A 389 21.37 0.54 -3.89
N TRP A 390 21.03 -0.69 -3.51
CA TRP A 390 19.65 -1.17 -3.36
C TRP A 390 18.93 -0.37 -2.26
N LEU A 391 19.59 -0.18 -1.11
CA LEU A 391 19.09 0.62 -0.01
C LEU A 391 19.05 2.12 -0.36
N LEU A 392 19.98 2.69 -1.14
CA LEU A 392 19.94 4.10 -1.51
C LEU A 392 18.83 4.42 -2.51
N LYS A 393 18.49 3.48 -3.41
CA LYS A 393 17.47 3.69 -4.45
C LYS A 393 16.04 3.47 -3.99
N SER A 394 15.80 2.72 -2.91
CA SER A 394 14.48 2.73 -2.25
C SER A 394 14.13 4.11 -1.67
N TRP A 395 15.08 5.04 -1.55
CA TRP A 395 14.90 6.35 -0.91
C TRP A 395 14.65 7.50 -1.90
N VAL A 396 14.82 7.28 -3.21
CA VAL A 396 14.86 8.38 -4.20
C VAL A 396 13.47 8.86 -4.66
N TYR A 397 12.38 8.15 -4.37
CA TYR A 397 11.02 8.58 -4.77
C TYR A 397 10.10 8.97 -3.61
N GLY A 398 10.69 9.51 -2.54
CA GLY A 398 9.98 10.43 -1.66
C GLY A 398 10.12 11.87 -2.19
N LEU A 399 9.02 12.42 -2.72
CA LEU A 399 8.81 13.81 -3.16
C LEU A 399 9.17 14.15 -4.62
N GLU A 400 8.14 14.22 -5.47
CA GLU A 400 7.73 15.49 -6.11
C GLU A 400 6.23 15.74 -5.88
#